data_AF-A0A816WLF6-F1
#
_entry.id   AF-A0A816WLF6-F1
#
_cell.length_a   1.000
_cell.length_b   1.000
_cell.length_c   1.000
_cell.angle_alpha   90.00
_cell.angle_beta   90.00
_cell.angle_gamma   90.00
#
_symmetry.space_group_name_H-M   'P 1'
#
loop_
_entity.id
_entity.type
_entity.pdbx_description
1 polymer ?
#
loop_
_entity_poly.entity_id
_entity_poly.type
_entity_poly.pdbx_seq_one_letter_code
_entity_poly.pdbx_strand_id
1 'polypeptide(L)'
;MAGFFKTVTFMVLVFAAVVSAEDYEVGDDAKWARPSDLEFYNTWASKKTFLVGDVLDFEFDAERHDVAIVTADEYENCEKETPSASSRLLLPRLC
;
A
#
# COMPACT_ATOMS: atom_id res chain seq x y z
N MET A 1 17.54 8.21 39.31
CA MET A 1 17.85 8.43 37.88
C MET A 1 18.09 7.13 37.10
N ALA A 2 18.76 6.12 37.67
CA ALA A 2 19.05 4.84 36.97
C ALA A 2 17.83 3.92 36.69
N GLY A 3 16.78 3.99 37.51
CA GLY A 3 15.57 3.18 37.33
C GLY A 3 14.71 3.60 36.13
N PHE A 4 14.56 4.91 35.91
CA PHE A 4 13.78 5.45 34.80
C PHE A 4 14.40 5.10 33.44
N PHE A 5 15.73 5.19 33.31
CA PHE A 5 16.44 4.77 32.10
C PHE A 5 16.25 3.28 31.80
N LYS A 6 16.28 2.40 32.81
CA LYS A 6 16.03 0.97 32.63
C LYS A 6 14.61 0.68 32.14
N THR A 7 13.61 1.37 32.70
CA THR A 7 12.21 1.18 32.29
C THR A 7 11.96 1.69 30.87
N VAL A 8 12.54 2.85 30.51
CA VAL A 8 12.43 3.40 29.15
C VAL A 8 13.12 2.49 28.13
N THR A 9 14.33 1.99 28.41
CA THR A 9 15.02 1.06 27.51
C THR A 9 14.26 -0.25 27.35
N PHE A 10 13.66 -0.79 28.42
CA PHE A 10 12.83 -2.00 28.34
C PHE A 10 11.57 -1.76 27.51
N MET A 11 10.89 -0.62 27.66
CA MET A 11 9.70 -0.26 26.89
C MET A 11 10.03 -0.11 25.38
N VAL A 12 11.16 0.51 25.04
CA VAL A 12 11.62 0.63 23.65
C VAL A 12 11.95 -0.73 23.04
N LEU A 13 12.61 -1.62 23.79
CA LEU A 13 12.91 -2.99 23.32
C LEU A 13 11.64 -3.81 23.09
N VAL A 14 10.63 -3.67 23.95
CA VAL A 14 9.33 -4.33 23.77
C VAL A 14 8.61 -3.80 22.54
N PHE A 15 8.58 -2.49 22.31
CA PHE A 15 7.96 -1.91 21.11
C PHE A 15 8.66 -2.35 19.81
N ALA A 16 9.99 -2.41 19.81
CA ALA A 16 10.77 -2.84 18.64
C ALA A 16 10.54 -4.31 18.28
N ALA A 17 10.22 -5.17 19.26
CA ALA A 17 9.92 -6.58 19.02
C ALA A 17 8.52 -6.84 18.44
N VAL A 18 7.64 -5.82 18.42
CA VAL A 18 6.23 -5.95 18.00
C VAL A 18 5.98 -5.31 16.62
N VAL A 19 6.96 -4.59 16.07
CA VAL A 19 6.89 -4.10 14.67
C VAL A 19 7.27 -5.26 13.74
N SER A 20 6.26 -5.86 13.13
CA SER A 20 6.39 -6.75 11.97
C SER A 20 5.73 -6.07 10.78
N ALA A 21 6.44 -6.00 9.66
CA ALA A 21 5.84 -5.62 8.38
C ALA A 21 4.91 -6.73 7.91
N GLU A 22 3.72 -6.37 7.44
CA GLU A 22 2.79 -7.30 6.79
C GLU A 22 2.81 -7.12 5.27
N ASP A 23 2.69 -8.23 4.56
CA ASP A 23 2.51 -8.26 3.12
C ASP A 23 1.02 -8.44 2.81
N TYR A 24 0.43 -7.49 2.09
CA TYR A 24 -0.99 -7.48 1.73
C TYR A 24 -1.18 -7.78 0.25
N GLU A 25 -1.81 -8.91 -0.06
CA GLU A 25 -2.26 -9.23 -1.42
C GLU A 25 -3.47 -8.35 -1.79
N VAL A 26 -3.28 -7.44 -2.75
CA VAL A 26 -4.30 -6.47 -3.13
C VAL A 26 -5.46 -7.16 -3.85
N GLY A 27 -6.65 -7.07 -3.25
CA GLY A 27 -7.86 -7.72 -3.76
C GLY A 27 -8.06 -9.16 -3.27
N ASP A 28 -7.21 -9.65 -2.36
CA ASP A 28 -7.22 -11.03 -1.86
C ASP A 28 -7.33 -12.03 -3.04
N ASP A 29 -8.31 -12.94 -3.03
CA ASP A 29 -8.51 -13.93 -4.09
C ASP A 29 -8.78 -13.35 -5.49
N ALA A 30 -9.29 -12.11 -5.57
CA ALA A 30 -9.61 -11.45 -6.84
C ALA A 30 -8.37 -10.86 -7.53
N LYS A 31 -7.27 -10.73 -6.78
CA LYS A 31 -6.00 -10.16 -7.25
C LYS A 31 -6.16 -8.73 -7.81
N TRP A 32 -5.13 -8.26 -8.51
CA TRP A 32 -5.15 -6.98 -9.20
C TRP A 32 -5.76 -7.15 -10.61
N ALA A 33 -7.03 -6.76 -10.76
CA ALA A 33 -7.80 -6.91 -11.99
C ALA A 33 -8.89 -5.84 -12.09
N ARG A 34 -9.53 -5.72 -13.27
CA ARG A 34 -10.71 -4.87 -13.43
C ARG A 34 -11.85 -5.39 -12.53
N PRO A 35 -12.30 -4.62 -11.52
CA PRO A 35 -13.39 -5.09 -10.67
C PRO A 35 -14.73 -4.90 -11.38
N SER A 36 -15.68 -5.78 -11.07
CA SER A 36 -17.08 -5.65 -11.54
C SER A 36 -17.86 -4.59 -10.76
N ASP A 37 -17.43 -4.30 -9.53
CA ASP A 37 -17.96 -3.29 -8.64
C ASP A 37 -16.91 -2.21 -8.39
N LEU A 38 -17.27 -0.94 -8.59
CA LEU A 38 -16.36 0.20 -8.45
C LEU A 38 -15.88 0.36 -6.99
N GLU A 39 -16.66 -0.09 -6.01
CA GLU A 39 -16.31 0.02 -4.58
C GLU A 39 -15.46 -1.14 -4.06
N PHE A 40 -15.11 -2.11 -4.91
CA PHE A 40 -14.41 -3.33 -4.51
C PHE A 40 -13.10 -3.05 -3.75
N TYR A 41 -12.21 -2.25 -4.34
CA TYR A 41 -10.90 -1.95 -3.74
C TYR A 41 -11.01 -1.00 -2.53
N ASN A 42 -12.00 -0.10 -2.49
CA ASN A 42 -12.29 0.73 -1.32
C ASN A 42 -12.75 -0.14 -0.14
N THR A 43 -13.64 -1.09 -0.42
CA THR A 43 -14.15 -2.05 0.56
C THR A 43 -13.05 -2.97 1.06
N TRP A 44 -12.14 -3.41 0.19
CA TRP A 44 -10.96 -4.18 0.59
C TRP A 44 -10.04 -3.36 1.49
N ALA A 45 -9.67 -2.14 1.07
CA ALA A 45 -8.75 -1.28 1.82
C ALA A 45 -9.31 -0.87 3.20
N SER A 46 -10.61 -0.61 3.29
CA SER A 46 -11.26 -0.22 4.57
C SER A 46 -11.24 -1.31 5.65
N LYS A 47 -10.97 -2.57 5.29
CA LYS A 47 -10.85 -3.70 6.23
C LYS A 47 -9.42 -3.92 6.73
N LYS A 48 -8.44 -3.15 6.24
CA LYS A 48 -7.02 -3.31 6.55
C LYS A 48 -6.49 -2.06 7.25
N THR A 49 -5.41 -2.22 8.01
CA THR A 49 -4.69 -1.09 8.62
C THR A 49 -3.27 -1.11 8.09
N PHE A 50 -2.92 -0.15 7.23
CA PHE A 50 -1.58 -0.07 6.65
C PHE A 50 -0.66 0.72 7.57
N LEU A 51 0.46 0.09 7.94
CA LEU A 51 1.52 0.66 8.75
C LEU A 51 2.76 0.92 7.87
N VAL A 52 3.63 1.80 8.38
CA VAL A 52 4.90 2.06 7.70
C VAL A 52 5.77 0.82 7.78
N GLY A 53 6.18 0.32 6.61
CA GLY A 53 6.98 -0.90 6.48
C GLY A 53 6.21 -2.04 5.81
N ASP A 54 4.88 -1.97 5.76
CA ASP A 54 4.05 -2.95 5.07
C ASP A 54 4.24 -2.88 3.56
N VAL A 55 3.96 -4.00 2.90
CA VAL A 55 4.07 -4.14 1.44
C VAL A 55 2.71 -4.44 0.86
N LEU A 56 2.38 -3.76 -0.25
CA LEU A 56 1.21 -4.10 -1.06
C LEU A 56 1.68 -4.93 -2.25
N ASP A 57 1.29 -6.20 -2.28
CA ASP A 57 1.58 -7.09 -3.40
C ASP A 57 0.43 -7.07 -4.41
N PHE A 58 0.77 -6.69 -5.64
CA PHE A 58 -0.18 -6.60 -6.74
C PHE A 58 0.12 -7.74 -7.70
N GLU A 59 -0.65 -8.82 -7.59
CA GLU A 59 -0.55 -9.92 -8.55
C GLU A 59 -1.48 -9.66 -9.74
N PHE A 60 -0.92 -9.61 -10.95
CA PHE A 60 -1.69 -9.40 -12.17
C PHE A 60 -0.98 -9.93 -13.41
N ASP A 61 -1.74 -10.04 -14.49
CA ASP A 61 -1.23 -10.30 -15.82
C ASP A 61 -0.59 -9.04 -16.41
N ALA A 62 0.74 -9.05 -16.53
CA ALA A 62 1.54 -7.88 -16.94
C ALA A 62 1.27 -7.40 -18.38
N GLU A 63 0.58 -8.19 -19.21
CA GLU A 63 0.14 -7.75 -20.53
C GLU A 63 -1.16 -6.93 -20.49
N ARG A 64 -1.91 -7.00 -19.38
CA ARG A 64 -3.25 -6.42 -19.25
C ARG A 64 -3.38 -5.36 -18.18
N HIS A 65 -2.56 -5.42 -17.14
CA HIS A 65 -2.57 -4.53 -15.99
C HIS A 65 -1.14 -4.16 -15.59
N ASP A 66 -0.98 -3.09 -14.81
CA ASP A 66 0.31 -2.62 -14.28
C ASP A 66 0.14 -1.96 -12.89
N VAL A 67 1.19 -1.32 -12.33
CA VAL A 67 1.18 -0.58 -11.03
C VAL A 67 1.97 0.77 -11.09
N ALA A 68 1.39 1.91 -10.65
CA ALA A 68 1.99 3.21 -10.37
C ALA A 68 1.28 3.94 -9.23
N ILE A 69 1.97 4.97 -8.80
CA ILE A 69 1.65 5.76 -7.62
C ILE A 69 1.24 7.11 -8.16
N VAL A 70 0.06 7.56 -7.74
CA VAL A 70 -0.56 8.81 -8.18
C VAL A 70 -0.87 9.68 -6.97
N THR A 71 -1.01 10.98 -7.21
CA THR A 71 -1.56 11.94 -6.25
C THR A 71 -3.07 11.77 -6.11
N ALA A 72 -3.66 12.40 -5.10
CA ALA A 72 -5.11 12.33 -4.88
C ALA A 72 -5.91 12.91 -6.06
N ASP A 73 -5.46 14.04 -6.63
CA ASP A 73 -6.16 14.68 -7.75
C ASP A 73 -6.13 13.81 -9.02
N GLU A 74 -4.98 13.19 -9.31
CA GLU A 74 -4.83 12.23 -10.41
C GLU A 74 -5.69 10.98 -10.21
N TYR A 75 -5.82 10.51 -8.96
CA TYR A 75 -6.69 9.38 -8.60
C TYR A 75 -8.17 9.70 -8.86
N GLU A 76 -8.66 10.86 -8.39
CA GLU A 76 -10.06 11.27 -8.54
C GLU A 76 -10.44 11.55 -10.01
N ASN A 77 -9.53 12.15 -10.79
CA ASN A 77 -9.78 12.47 -12.20
C ASN A 77 -9.43 11.33 -13.15
N CYS A 78 -8.90 10.20 -12.64
CA CYS A 78 -8.44 9.09 -13.47
C CYS A 78 -7.34 9.52 -14.48
N GLU A 79 -6.58 10.55 -14.12
CA GLU A 79 -5.57 11.15 -14.99
C GLU A 79 -4.24 10.45 -14.79
N LYS A 80 -3.65 10.02 -15.91
CA LYS A 80 -2.22 9.69 -15.95
C LYS A 80 -1.52 10.96 -16.39
N GLU A 81 -1.04 11.76 -15.46
CA GLU A 81 -0.17 12.86 -15.85
C GLU A 81 1.00 12.29 -16.65
N THR A 82 1.22 12.89 -17.82
CA THR A 82 2.42 12.65 -18.63
C THR A 82 3.67 12.91 -17.78
N PRO A 83 4.74 12.10 -17.91
CA PRO A 83 5.77 11.99 -16.88
C PRO A 83 6.65 13.24 -16.84
N SER A 84 6.46 14.10 -15.85
CA SER A 84 7.35 15.23 -15.57
C SER A 84 8.33 14.95 -14.41
N ALA A 85 8.67 13.69 -14.16
CA ALA A 85 9.87 13.36 -13.40
C ALA A 85 10.39 11.97 -13.76
N SER A 86 11.67 11.93 -14.08
CA SER A 86 12.53 10.77 -14.20
C SER A 86 12.18 9.63 -13.22
N SER A 87 12.34 8.40 -13.70
CA SER A 87 12.36 7.11 -12.98
C SER A 87 11.04 6.35 -12.94
N ARG A 88 10.96 5.32 -13.79
CA ARG A 88 10.27 4.03 -13.56
C ARG A 88 9.04 4.09 -12.66
N LEU A 89 7.85 3.99 -13.25
CA LEU A 89 6.75 3.08 -12.91
C LEU A 89 5.49 3.63 -13.59
N LEU A 90 4.90 2.82 -14.47
CA LEU A 90 3.67 3.13 -15.20
C LEU A 90 2.52 2.29 -14.60
N LEU A 91 1.38 2.93 -14.29
CA LEU A 91 0.02 2.35 -14.19
C LEU A 91 -0.79 3.01 -15.29
N PRO A 92 -1.46 2.22 -16.12
CA PRO A 92 -2.88 1.95 -16.15
C PRO A 92 -3.59 1.44 -14.90
N ARG A 93 -4.08 2.37 -14.07
CA ARG A 93 -5.48 2.20 -13.62
C ARG A 93 -6.34 2.66 -14.81
N LEU A 94 -7.33 1.90 -15.29
CA LEU A 94 -8.53 1.47 -14.56
C LEU A 94 -9.21 2.67 -13.90
N CYS A 95 -9.77 3.66 -14.60
CA CYS A 95 -10.34 3.74 -15.95
C CYS A 95 -10.07 2.55 -16.92
#